data_AF-A0A0Q9LAF8-F1
#
_entry.id   AF-A0A0Q9LAF8-F1
#
_cell.length_a   1.000
_cell.length_b   1.000
_cell.length_c   1.000
_cell.angle_alpha   90.00
_cell.angle_beta   90.00
_cell.angle_gamma   90.00
#
_symmetry.space_group_name_H-M   'P 1'
#
loop_
_entity.id
_entity.type
_entity.pdbx_description
1 polymer ?
#
loop_
_entity_poly.entity_id
_entity_poly.type
_entity_poly.pdbx_seq_one_letter_code
_entity_poly.pdbx_strand_id
1 'polypeptide(L)'
;MSYIAAGNGQQGTFEFVDEHYFVHCDEENTEVFLRSASTDGESIAGWRHRFAAGRVSCLTPAHREEGLLHSDFSGWLKREIEWLADLNSK
;
A
#
# COMPACT_ATOMS: atom_id res chain seq x y z
N MET A 1 -0.29 12.93 6.18
CA MET A 1 -0.03 12.17 4.96
C MET A 1 -1.34 11.72 4.37
N SER A 2 -1.49 11.83 3.05
CA SER A 2 -2.65 11.29 2.34
C SER A 2 -2.25 10.06 1.55
N TYR A 3 -3.05 8.99 1.61
CA TYR A 3 -2.82 7.74 0.91
C TYR A 3 -3.98 7.44 -0.02
N ILE A 4 -3.68 7.21 -1.30
CA ILE A 4 -4.65 7.18 -2.38
C ILE A 4 -4.49 5.86 -3.13
N ALA A 5 -5.58 5.12 -3.33
CA ALA A 5 -5.59 3.92 -4.15
C ALA A 5 -5.10 4.22 -5.58
N ALA A 6 -4.23 3.37 -6.11
CA ALA A 6 -3.75 3.46 -7.49
C ALA A 6 -4.36 2.36 -8.37
N GLY A 7 -4.54 2.66 -9.66
CA GLY A 7 -5.09 1.72 -10.64
C GLY A 7 -6.63 1.73 -10.76
N ASN A 8 -7.14 0.99 -11.75
CA ASN A 8 -8.54 1.09 -12.19
C ASN A 8 -9.55 0.26 -11.36
N GLY A 9 -9.13 -0.39 -10.27
CA GLY A 9 -9.95 -1.35 -9.52
C GLY A 9 -10.21 -1.02 -8.06
N GLN A 10 -9.54 -0.02 -7.48
CA GLN A 10 -9.66 0.32 -6.07
C GLN A 10 -10.02 1.80 -5.89
N GLN A 11 -10.98 2.05 -5.00
CA GLN A 11 -11.36 3.40 -4.58
C GLN A 11 -11.12 3.51 -3.09
N GLY A 12 -10.55 4.64 -2.67
CA GLY A 12 -10.35 4.94 -1.26
C GLY A 12 -9.18 5.90 -1.07
N THR A 13 -9.40 6.86 -0.16
CA THR A 13 -8.37 7.75 0.36
C THR A 13 -8.45 7.70 1.87
N PHE A 14 -7.31 7.65 2.54
CA PHE A 14 -7.23 7.76 3.99
C PHE A 14 -6.02 8.61 4.37
N GLU A 15 -6.10 9.25 5.54
CA GLU A 15 -5.10 10.22 5.96
C GLU A 15 -4.82 10.10 7.45
N PHE A 16 -3.55 10.21 7.82
CA PHE A 16 -3.11 10.36 9.20
C PHE A 16 -1.70 10.96 9.24
N VAL A 17 -1.23 11.34 10.43
CA VAL A 17 0.14 11.85 10.61
C VAL A 17 1.12 10.69 10.51
N ASP A 18 2.06 10.81 9.58
CA ASP A 18 3.07 9.78 9.32
C ASP A 18 4.33 10.38 8.66
N GLU A 19 5.39 9.59 8.59
CA GLU A 19 6.58 9.92 7.78
C GLU A 19 6.28 9.74 6.27
N HIS A 20 6.87 10.58 5.43
CA HIS A 20 6.72 10.47 3.98
C HIS A 20 7.96 9.82 3.35
N TYR A 21 7.87 8.53 3.04
CA TYR A 21 8.93 7.83 2.31
C TYR A 21 8.82 8.03 0.81
N PHE A 22 9.96 8.33 0.18
CA PHE A 22 10.08 8.36 -1.28
C PHE A 22 10.60 7.01 -1.77
N VAL A 23 9.70 6.21 -2.35
CA VAL A 23 9.97 4.84 -2.78
C VAL A 23 10.00 4.75 -4.30
N HIS A 24 10.94 3.95 -4.80
CA HIS A 24 11.04 3.59 -6.21
C HIS A 24 11.01 2.06 -6.36
N CYS A 25 10.26 1.57 -7.34
CA CYS A 25 10.29 0.17 -7.77
C CYS A 25 10.20 0.11 -9.30
N ASP A 26 10.40 -1.08 -9.85
CA ASP A 26 10.19 -1.34 -11.28
C ASP A 26 8.69 -1.46 -11.55
N GLU A 27 8.04 -0.34 -11.90
CA GLU A 27 6.60 -0.24 -12.16
C GLU A 27 6.15 -1.05 -13.39
N GLU A 28 7.05 -1.44 -14.30
CA GLU A 28 6.70 -2.32 -15.43
C GLU A 28 6.44 -3.76 -14.97
N ASN A 29 7.13 -4.19 -13.91
CA ASN A 29 7.05 -5.55 -13.37
C ASN A 29 6.39 -5.61 -11.97
N THR A 30 5.92 -4.48 -11.46
CA THR A 30 5.35 -4.37 -10.11
C THR A 30 4.04 -3.60 -10.13
N GLU A 31 3.00 -4.16 -9.50
CA GLU A 31 1.73 -3.47 -9.33
C GLU A 31 1.87 -2.43 -8.22
N VAL A 32 1.78 -1.15 -8.57
CA VAL A 32 1.59 -0.05 -7.60
C VAL A 32 0.10 0.10 -7.33
N PHE A 33 -0.32 -0.18 -6.10
CA PHE A 33 -1.73 -0.15 -5.69
C PHE A 33 -2.05 0.98 -4.70
N LEU A 34 -1.04 1.67 -4.16
CA LEU A 34 -1.22 2.78 -3.23
C LEU A 34 -0.14 3.84 -3.46
N ARG A 35 -0.54 5.11 -3.51
CA ARG A 35 0.34 6.29 -3.58
C ARG A 35 0.18 7.15 -2.33
N SER A 36 1.24 7.83 -1.94
CA SER A 36 1.24 8.84 -0.88
C SER A 36 1.37 10.24 -1.46
N ALA A 37 0.78 11.23 -0.79
CA ALA A 37 0.91 12.64 -1.14
C ALA A 37 1.06 13.51 0.13
N SER A 38 1.87 14.56 -0.01
CA SER A 38 2.09 15.58 1.02
C SER A 38 2.49 16.92 0.38
N THR A 39 2.80 17.93 1.19
CA THR A 39 3.42 19.17 0.71
C THR A 39 4.77 18.96 0.02
N ASP A 40 5.44 17.85 0.29
CA ASP A 40 6.76 17.54 -0.26
C ASP A 40 6.68 16.73 -1.58
N GLY A 41 5.47 16.44 -2.08
CA GLY A 41 5.23 15.76 -3.35
C GLY A 41 4.45 14.45 -3.22
N GLU A 42 4.57 13.60 -4.24
CA GLU A 42 3.91 12.30 -4.34
C GLU A 42 4.93 11.16 -4.41
N SER A 43 4.57 9.99 -3.87
CA SER A 43 5.39 8.78 -3.97
C SER A 43 4.57 7.49 -3.96
N ILE A 44 5.24 6.35 -4.15
CA ILE A 44 4.67 5.01 -4.01
C ILE A 44 4.55 4.70 -2.51
N ALA A 45 3.36 4.29 -2.08
CA ALA A 45 3.10 3.90 -0.70
C ALA A 45 2.80 2.40 -0.55
N GLY A 46 2.44 1.72 -1.64
CA GLY A 46 2.20 0.30 -1.64
C GLY A 46 2.40 -0.32 -3.01
N TRP A 47 3.11 -1.44 -3.03
CA TRP A 47 3.42 -2.17 -4.25
C TRP A 47 3.49 -3.67 -4.00
N ARG A 48 3.20 -4.48 -5.02
CA ARG A 48 3.28 -5.94 -4.92
C ARG A 48 3.64 -6.60 -6.24
N HIS A 49 4.28 -7.77 -6.16
CA HIS A 49 4.52 -8.63 -7.31
C HIS A 49 4.72 -10.10 -6.90
N ARG A 50 4.73 -10.99 -7.90
CA ARG A 50 5.18 -12.36 -7.69
C ARG A 50 6.70 -12.42 -7.82
N PHE A 51 7.33 -13.23 -6.97
CA PHE A 51 8.74 -13.54 -7.09
C PHE A 51 8.95 -15.04 -6.89
N ALA A 52 9.45 -15.72 -7.93
CA ALA A 52 9.47 -17.18 -8.02
C ALA A 52 8.07 -17.78 -7.72
N ALA A 53 7.98 -18.72 -6.78
CA ALA A 53 6.72 -19.32 -6.36
C ALA A 53 5.94 -18.48 -5.32
N GLY A 54 6.53 -17.38 -4.85
CA GLY A 54 5.99 -16.55 -3.77
C GLY A 54 5.29 -15.28 -4.25
N ARG A 55 4.78 -14.55 -3.26
CA ARG A 55 4.16 -13.24 -3.39
C ARG A 55 4.85 -12.28 -2.43
N VAL A 56 5.13 -11.06 -2.90
CA VAL A 56 5.75 -9.99 -2.11
C VAL A 56 4.83 -8.78 -2.18
N SER A 57 4.53 -8.18 -1.03
CA SER A 57 3.78 -6.94 -0.92
C SER A 57 4.47 -6.04 0.10
N CYS A 58 4.51 -4.74 -0.22
CA CYS A 58 5.06 -3.69 0.62
C CYS A 58 3.96 -2.65 0.88
N LEU A 59 3.89 -2.20 2.12
CA LEU A 59 3.09 -1.07 2.58
C LEU A 59 4.01 -0.17 3.41
N THR A 60 4.13 1.10 3.04
CA THR A 60 4.91 2.10 3.78
C THR A 60 4.15 2.87 4.88
N PRO A 61 2.80 3.01 4.86
CA PRO A 61 2.10 3.75 5.90
C PRO A 61 2.19 3.08 7.28
N ALA A 62 1.85 3.84 8.31
CA ALA A 62 1.69 3.47 9.71
C ALA A 62 2.97 3.32 10.53
N HIS A 63 3.86 4.34 10.53
CA HIS A 63 4.99 4.39 11.47
C HIS A 63 4.53 4.42 12.95
N ARG A 64 3.34 4.97 13.23
CA ARG A 64 2.81 5.22 14.58
C ARG A 64 1.56 4.40 14.88
N GLU A 65 1.27 4.24 16.18
CA GLU A 65 0.08 3.55 16.70
C GLU A 65 -1.22 4.05 16.05
N GLU A 66 -1.39 5.36 15.90
CA GLU A 66 -2.57 5.97 15.26
C GLU A 66 -2.80 5.43 13.83
N GLY A 67 -1.73 5.36 13.03
CA GLY A 67 -1.81 4.81 11.67
C GLY A 67 -2.08 3.30 11.67
N LEU A 68 -1.45 2.56 12.59
CA LEU A 68 -1.62 1.10 12.69
C LEU A 68 -3.05 0.71 13.11
N LEU A 69 -3.66 1.50 14.00
CA LEU A 69 -5.04 1.33 14.48
C LEU A 69 -6.09 1.96 13.54
N HIS A 70 -5.66 2.70 12.51
CA HIS A 70 -6.59 3.30 11.56
C HIS A 70 -7.34 2.21 10.78
N SER A 71 -8.68 2.31 10.73
CA SER A 71 -9.54 1.26 10.13
C SER A 71 -9.23 1.02 8.66
N ASP A 72 -8.99 2.09 7.90
CA ASP A 72 -8.68 1.97 6.48
C ASP A 72 -7.31 1.33 6.25
N PHE A 73 -6.30 1.67 7.06
CA PHE A 73 -4.99 1.03 7.00
C PHE A 73 -5.10 -0.46 7.36
N SER A 74 -5.80 -0.79 8.44
CA SER A 74 -6.07 -2.19 8.83
C SER A 74 -6.79 -2.96 7.71
N GLY A 75 -7.70 -2.31 6.99
CA GLY A 75 -8.36 -2.87 5.81
C GLY A 75 -7.39 -3.14 4.65
N TRP A 76 -6.44 -2.23 4.39
CA TRP A 76 -5.36 -2.45 3.43
C TRP A 76 -4.43 -3.59 3.85
N LEU A 77 -3.98 -3.59 5.10
CA LEU A 77 -3.11 -4.63 5.62
C LEU A 77 -3.75 -6.02 5.52
N LYS A 78 -5.04 -6.14 5.89
CA LYS A 78 -5.80 -7.39 5.73
C LYS A 78 -5.83 -7.86 4.28
N ARG A 79 -6.14 -6.98 3.32
CA ARG A 79 -6.18 -7.31 1.89
C ARG A 79 -4.85 -7.84 1.38
N GLU A 80 -3.75 -7.21 1.79
CA GLU A 80 -2.41 -7.63 1.37
C GLU A 80 -2.01 -8.96 2.01
N ILE A 81 -2.38 -9.21 3.28
CA ILE A 81 -2.21 -10.52 3.91
C ILE A 81 -3.02 -11.59 3.17
N GLU A 82 -4.27 -11.31 2.80
CA GLU A 82 -5.12 -12.24 2.04
C GLU A 82 -4.54 -12.52 0.64
N TRP A 83 -3.99 -11.50 -0.02
CA TRP A 83 -3.32 -11.66 -1.31
C TRP A 83 -2.04 -12.49 -1.19
N LEU A 84 -1.20 -12.23 -0.19
CA LEU A 84 0.03 -12.97 0.10
C LEU A 84 -0.26 -14.45 0.41
N ALA A 85 -1.28 -14.71 1.22
CA ALA A 85 -1.69 -16.05 1.65
C ALA A 85 -2.58 -16.78 0.63
N ASP A 86 -2.85 -16.17 -0.52
CA ASP A 86 -3.69 -16.70 -1.59
C ASP A 86 -5.12 -17.09 -1.18
N LEU A 87 -5.69 -16.33 -0.24
CA LEU A 87 -7.03 -16.59 0.28
C LEU A 87 -8.14 -16.08 -0.65
N ASN A 88 -7.79 -15.23 -1.62
CA ASN A 88 -8.71 -14.63 -2.59
C ASN A 88 -8.91 -15.49 -3.85
N SER A 89 -8.28 -16.67 -3.94
CA SER A 89 -8.38 -17.58 -5.10
C SER A 89 -9.41 -18.70 -4.92
N LYS A 90 -10.43 -18.49 -4.09
CA LYS A 90 -11.58 -19.39 -3.92
C LYS A 90 -12.86 -18.75 -4.44
#